data_AF-A0A2V8MA03-F1
#
_entry.id   AF-A0A2V8MA03-F1
#
_cell.length_a   1.000
_cell.length_b   1.000
_cell.length_c   1.000
_cell.angle_alpha   90.00
_cell.angle_beta   90.00
_cell.angle_gamma   90.00
#
_symmetry.space_group_name_H-M   'P 1'
#
loop_
_entity.id
_entity.type
_entity.pdbx_description
1 polymer ?
#
loop_
_entity_poly.entity_id
_entity_poly.type
_entity_poly.pdbx_seq_one_letter_code
_entity_poly.pdbx_strand_id
1 'polypeptide(L)' 'MSQMITISLPDETRTALDDAANEEGLSENALVEKALSDYLFIRRFRNLRERLMSQGKDLTDQDVFDLVS' A
#
# COMPACT_ATOMS: atom_id res chain seq x y z
N MET A 1 -3.17 3.51 -17.75
CA MET A 1 -4.53 3.02 -18.10
C MET A 1 -5.21 2.68 -16.79
N SER A 2 -6.21 3.45 -16.38
CA SER A 2 -6.92 3.25 -15.11
C SER A 2 -8.08 2.29 -15.33
N GLN A 3 -8.20 1.25 -14.52
CA GLN A 3 -9.30 0.29 -14.56
C GLN A 3 -10.23 0.55 -13.36
N MET A 4 -11.54 0.61 -13.60
CA MET A 4 -12.52 0.76 -12.52
C MET A 4 -12.71 -0.57 -11.80
N ILE A 5 -12.61 -0.52 -10.47
CA ILE A 5 -12.89 -1.65 -9.58
C ILE A 5 -14.10 -1.24 -8.74
N THR A 6 -15.18 -2.02 -8.80
CA THR A 6 -16.34 -1.85 -7.91
C THR A 6 -16.19 -2.80 -6.74
N ILE A 7 -16.12 -2.25 -5.53
CA ILE A 7 -16.01 -3.01 -4.28
C ILE A 7 -17.18 -2.67 -3.37
N SER A 8 -17.78 -3.69 -2.76
CA SER A 8 -18.74 -3.49 -1.67
C SER A 8 -17.97 -3.38 -0.37
N LEU A 9 -18.10 -2.23 0.29
CA LEU A 9 -17.54 -1.99 1.61
C LEU A 9 -18.65 -2.02 2.66
N PRO A 10 -18.39 -2.53 3.87
CA PRO A 10 -19.28 -2.35 5.01
C PRO A 10 -19.51 -0.86 5.29
N ASP A 11 -20.70 -0.50 5.79
CA ASP A 11 -21.05 0.90 6.08
C ASP A 11 -20.06 1.54 7.06
N GLU A 12 -19.61 0.83 8.10
CA GLU A 12 -18.61 1.32 9.05
C GLU A 12 -17.29 1.70 8.36
N THR A 13 -16.85 0.89 7.40
CA THR A 13 -15.61 1.13 6.66
C THR A 13 -15.75 2.32 5.71
N ARG A 14 -16.94 2.50 5.14
CA ARG A 14 -17.24 3.64 4.28
C ARG A 14 -17.24 4.95 5.06
N THR A 15 -17.86 4.97 6.24
CA THR A 15 -17.86 6.16 7.11
C THR A 15 -16.45 6.53 7.54
N ALA A 16 -15.64 5.55 7.98
CA ALA A 16 -14.26 5.80 8.35
C ALA A 16 -13.40 6.30 7.18
N LEU A 17 -13.69 5.85 5.96
CA LEU A 17 -13.02 6.31 4.75
C LEU A 17 -13.40 7.77 4.41
N ASP A 18 -14.68 8.12 4.52
CA ASP A 18 -15.17 9.48 4.27
C ASP A 18 -14.61 10.47 5.31
N ASP A 19 -14.58 10.09 6.59
CA ASP A 19 -13.96 10.88 7.65
C ASP A 19 -12.47 11.15 7.35
N ALA A 20 -11.71 10.09 7.02
CA ALA A 20 -10.29 10.21 6.68
C ALA A 20 -10.06 11.02 5.38
N ALA A 21 -10.95 10.90 4.40
CA ALA A 21 -10.88 11.67 3.16
C ALA A 21 -11.10 13.17 3.43
N ASN A 22 -12.08 13.50 4.28
CA ASN A 22 -12.35 14.88 4.70
C ASN A 22 -11.19 15.47 5.52
N GLU A 23 -10.58 14.70 6.43
CA GLU A 23 -9.42 15.14 7.21
C GLU A 23 -8.19 15.45 6.35
N GLU A 24 -7.91 14.61 5.34
CA GLU A 24 -6.79 14.83 4.41
C GLU A 24 -7.11 15.83 3.28
N GLY A 25 -8.36 16.26 3.14
CA GLY A 25 -8.81 17.12 2.03
C GLY A 25 -8.74 16.44 0.67
N LEU A 26 -8.86 15.11 0.64
CA LEU A 26 -8.78 14.27 -0.56
C LEU A 26 -10.16 13.71 -0.91
N SER A 27 -10.38 13.35 -2.17
CA SER A 27 -11.54 12.54 -2.55
C SER A 27 -11.39 11.11 -2.03
N GLU A 28 -12.49 10.43 -1.66
CA GLU A 28 -12.50 9.01 -1.26
C GLU A 28 -11.71 8.13 -2.24
N ASN A 29 -11.88 8.35 -3.56
CA ASN A 29 -11.18 7.60 -4.60
C ASN A 29 -9.65 7.79 -4.54
N ALA A 30 -9.19 9.02 -4.36
CA ALA A 30 -7.76 9.33 -4.24
C ALA A 30 -7.16 8.73 -2.97
N LEU A 31 -7.92 8.74 -1.86
CA LEU A 31 -7.50 8.10 -0.61
C LEU A 31 -7.38 6.57 -0.79
N VAL A 32 -8.37 5.95 -1.45
CA VAL A 32 -8.34 4.50 -1.74
C VAL A 32 -7.18 4.15 -2.67
N GLU A 33 -6.91 4.96 -3.69
CA GLU A 33 -5.79 4.73 -4.62
C GLU A 33 -4.43 4.86 -3.90
N LYS A 34 -4.29 5.85 -3.03
CA LYS A 34 -3.10 6.02 -2.18
C LYS A 34 -2.93 4.84 -1.22
N ALA A 35 -3.99 4.47 -0.50
CA ALA A 35 -3.97 3.36 0.46
C ALA A 35 -3.66 2.00 -0.21
N LEU A 36 -4.22 1.75 -1.40
CA LEU A 36 -3.91 0.56 -2.20
C LEU A 36 -2.45 0.57 -2.67
N SER A 37 -1.96 1.73 -3.13
CA SER A 37 -0.56 1.88 -3.55
C SER A 37 0.39 1.60 -2.40
N ASP A 38 0.13 2.18 -1.23
CA ASP A 38 0.95 1.98 -0.01
C ASP A 38 0.91 0.52 0.45
N TYR A 39 -0.27 -0.10 0.49
CA TYR A 39 -0.43 -1.51 0.85
C TYR A 39 0.34 -2.42 -0.11
N LEU A 40 0.20 -2.21 -1.43
CA LEU A 40 0.91 -3.01 -2.43
C LEU A 40 2.42 -2.78 -2.39
N PHE A 41 2.87 -1.56 -2.11
CA PHE A 41 4.27 -1.24 -1.92
C PHE A 41 4.85 -2.00 -0.73
N ILE A 42 4.22 -1.90 0.45
CA ILE A 42 4.66 -2.63 1.65
C ILE A 42 4.60 -4.15 1.41
N ARG A 43 3.57 -4.66 0.73
CA ARG A 43 3.45 -6.09 0.41
C ARG A 43 4.56 -6.57 -0.52
N ARG A 44 4.93 -5.78 -1.53
CA ARG A 44 6.09 -6.07 -2.41
C ARG A 44 7.39 -6.04 -1.62
N PHE A 45 7.58 -5.04 -0.77
CA PHE A 45 8.77 -4.91 0.07
C PHE A 45 8.92 -6.09 1.03
N ARG A 46 7.83 -6.53 1.68
CA ARG A 46 7.84 -7.71 2.56
C ARG A 46 8.18 -8.99 1.79
N ASN A 47 7.57 -9.21 0.63
CA ASN A 47 7.88 -10.38 -0.22
C ASN A 47 9.33 -10.35 -0.72
N LEU A 48 9.84 -9.16 -1.07
CA LEU A 48 11.22 -8.98 -1.49
C LEU A 48 12.18 -9.29 -0.34
N ARG A 49 11.91 -8.76 0.86
CA ARG A 49 12.69 -9.05 2.07
C ARG A 49 12.70 -10.53 2.40
N GLU A 50 11.54 -11.20 2.37
CA GLU A 50 11.47 -12.65 2.62
C GLU A 50 12.26 -13.44 1.58
N ARG A 51 12.18 -13.07 0.29
CA ARG A 51 13.00 -13.68 -0.76
C ARG A 51 14.50 -13.46 -0.53
N LEU A 52 14.93 -12.25 -0.23
CA LEU A 52 16.34 -11.92 -0.02
C LEU A 52 16.90 -12.58 1.25
N MET A 53 16.14 -12.59 2.34
CA MET A 53 16.49 -13.32 3.57
C MET A 53 16.57 -14.83 3.33
N SER A 54 15.67 -15.39 2.50
CA SER A 54 15.73 -16.82 2.13
C SER A 54 16.95 -17.19 1.27
N GLN A 55 17.55 -16.20 0.60
CA GLN A 55 18.74 -16.39 -0.24
C GLN A 55 20.07 -16.32 0.55
N GLY A 56 20.02 -16.16 1.88
CA GLY A 56 21.19 -16.36 2.75
C GLY A 56 22.33 -15.36 2.54
N LYS A 57 22.03 -14.17 2.04
CA LYS A 57 22.98 -13.04 2.06
C LYS A 57 22.60 -12.12 3.22
N ASP A 58 23.58 -11.74 4.03
CA ASP A 58 23.49 -10.63 4.99
C ASP A 58 23.22 -9.33 4.24
N LEU A 59 22.00 -9.17 3.76
CA LEU A 59 21.50 -7.95 3.13
C LEU A 59 20.82 -7.15 4.22
N THR A 60 21.35 -5.96 4.46
CA THR A 60 20.82 -5.03 5.45
C THR A 60 19.54 -4.38 4.92
N ASP A 61 18.71 -3.84 5.82
CA ASP A 61 17.51 -3.10 5.43
C ASP A 61 17.85 -1.92 4.47
N GLN A 62 19.08 -1.40 4.55
CA GLN A 62 19.63 -0.38 3.66
C GLN A 62 19.80 -0.89 2.21
N ASP A 63 20.30 -2.12 2.03
CA ASP A 63 20.49 -2.71 0.70
C ASP A 63 19.14 -2.98 0.00
N VAL A 64 18.10 -3.30 0.78
CA VAL A 64 16.74 -3.48 0.24
C VAL A 64 16.14 -2.14 -0.16
N PHE A 65 16.42 -1.07 0.59
CA PHE A 65 15.94 0.27 0.27
C PHE A 65 16.57 0.81 -1.03
N ASP A 66 17.88 0.63 -1.21
CA ASP A 66 18.62 1.06 -2.41
C ASP A 66 18.22 0.29 -3.68
N LEU A 67 17.71 -0.94 -3.56
CA LEU A 67 17.30 -1.74 -4.72
C LEU A 67 15.93 -1.36 -5.27
N VAL A 68 15.12 -0.63 -4.48
CA VAL A 68 13.71 -0.35 -4.77
C VAL A 68 13.46 1.15 -4.99
N SER A 69 14.39 2.03 -4.60
CA SER A 69 14.32 3.48 -4.81
C SER A 69 14.92 3.92 -6.15
#